data_AF-A0A7R9VX82-F1
#
_entry.id   AF-A0A7R9VX82-F1
#
_cell.length_a   1.000
_cell.length_b   1.000
_cell.length_c   1.000
_cell.angle_alpha   90.00
_cell.angle_beta   90.00
_cell.angle_gamma   90.00
#
_symmetry.space_group_name_H-M   'P 1'
#
loop_
_entity.id
_entity.type
_entity.pdbx_description
1 polymer ?
#
loop_
_entity_poly.entity_id
_entity_poly.type
_entity_poly.pdbx_seq_one_letter_code
_entity_poly.pdbx_strand_id
1 'polypeptide(L)'
;LECINKTLPEVEVKMVFRQHKLQFDPPLEDIRMRHAKDFLNTFLGLPLRMKGVSDLSERPGFFQPIMDANTAGIAKVYSAAEGLFAQLSDELKKFSDWMAIGSVADLEEFVDEHLAEVADWELNFKMLKGAARDVERLPNE
;
A
#
# COMPACT_ATOMS: atom_id res chain seq x y z
N LEU A 1 16.63 12.02 -10.32
CA LEU A 1 15.21 11.93 -9.88
C LEU A 1 14.57 10.63 -10.34
N GLU A 2 14.80 10.19 -11.58
CA GLU A 2 14.05 9.08 -12.23
C GLU A 2 14.13 7.72 -11.52
N CYS A 3 15.15 7.46 -10.68
CA CYS A 3 15.28 6.21 -9.93
C CYS A 3 15.04 6.35 -8.42
N ILE A 4 14.59 7.51 -7.93
CA ILE A 4 14.47 7.78 -6.48
C ILE A 4 13.69 6.70 -5.76
N ASN A 5 12.52 6.33 -6.30
CA ASN A 5 11.64 5.36 -5.65
C ASN A 5 12.26 3.96 -5.52
N LYS A 6 13.33 3.65 -6.28
CA LYS A 6 14.07 2.38 -6.18
C LYS A 6 15.22 2.44 -5.17
N THR A 7 15.61 3.63 -4.74
CA THR A 7 16.71 3.88 -3.80
C THR A 7 16.22 4.28 -2.41
N LEU A 8 14.91 4.41 -2.23
CA LEU A 8 14.32 4.68 -0.92
C LEU A 8 14.40 3.43 -0.04
N PRO A 9 14.45 3.60 1.30
CA PRO A 9 14.44 2.47 2.22
C PRO A 9 13.20 1.62 2.02
N GLU A 10 13.36 0.30 2.21
CA GLU A 10 12.23 -0.62 2.21
C GLU A 10 11.29 -0.31 3.38
N VAL A 11 9.99 -0.40 3.11
CA VAL A 11 8.93 -0.18 4.10
C VAL A 11 8.13 -1.46 4.20
N GLU A 12 8.26 -2.16 5.33
CA GLU A 12 7.40 -3.29 5.64
C GLU A 12 6.01 -2.80 6.05
N VAL A 13 4.98 -3.33 5.39
CA VAL A 13 3.58 -3.05 5.69
C VAL A 13 2.90 -4.37 5.98
N LYS A 14 2.19 -4.43 7.11
CA LYS A 14 1.44 -5.64 7.48
C LYS A 14 0.04 -5.57 6.89
N MET A 15 -0.42 -6.70 6.36
CA MET A 15 -1.82 -6.91 6.04
C MET A 15 -2.50 -7.60 7.21
N VAL A 16 -3.59 -7.03 7.70
CA VAL A 16 -4.34 -7.53 8.86
C VAL A 16 -5.82 -7.61 8.56
N PHE A 17 -6.47 -8.63 9.12
CA PHE A 17 -7.92 -8.75 9.11
C PHE A 17 -8.47 -8.33 10.47
N ARG A 18 -9.22 -7.22 10.53
CA ARG A 18 -9.85 -6.70 11.75
C ARG A 18 -11.26 -6.23 11.44
N GLN A 19 -12.20 -6.46 12.36
CA GLN A 19 -13.60 -6.00 12.23
C GLN A 19 -14.22 -6.40 10.88
N HIS A 20 -14.07 -7.68 10.49
CA HIS A 20 -14.59 -8.20 9.22
C HIS A 20 -14.05 -7.50 7.96
N LYS A 21 -12.91 -6.82 8.06
CA LYS A 21 -12.30 -6.09 6.94
C LYS A 21 -10.81 -6.35 6.83
N LEU A 22 -10.37 -6.59 5.60
CA LEU A 22 -8.95 -6.66 5.25
C LEU A 22 -8.39 -5.24 5.11
N GLN A 23 -7.32 -4.93 5.83
CA GLN A 23 -6.72 -3.60 5.87
C GLN A 23 -5.21 -3.65 6.09
N PHE A 24 -4.53 -2.55 5.77
CA PHE A 24 -3.12 -2.37 6.10
C PHE A 24 -2.94 -1.87 7.54
N ASP A 25 -1.84 -2.29 8.17
CA ASP A 25 -1.37 -1.79 9.46
C ASP A 25 0.11 -1.38 9.31
N PRO A 26 0.44 -0.06 9.27
CA PRO A 26 -0.45 1.09 9.40
C PRO A 26 -1.34 1.34 8.16
N PRO A 27 -2.40 2.18 8.25
CA PRO A 27 -3.27 2.51 7.13
C PRO A 27 -2.52 3.07 5.91
N LEU A 28 -3.07 2.85 4.71
CA LEU A 28 -2.46 3.30 3.44
C LEU A 28 -2.19 4.82 3.42
N GLU A 29 -3.08 5.61 4.02
CA GLU A 29 -2.92 7.06 4.12
C GLU A 29 -1.71 7.47 4.97
N ASP A 30 -1.49 6.77 6.08
CA ASP A 30 -0.32 7.01 6.94
C ASP A 30 0.97 6.62 6.22
N ILE A 31 0.96 5.52 5.47
CA ILE A 31 2.11 5.08 4.67
C ILE A 31 2.43 6.13 3.59
N ARG A 32 1.41 6.63 2.88
CA ARG A 32 1.55 7.74 1.91
C ARG A 32 2.14 8.99 2.55
N MET A 33 1.62 9.38 3.72
CA MET A 33 2.08 10.57 4.43
C MET A 33 3.54 10.45 4.85
N ARG A 34 3.91 9.31 5.46
CA ARG A 34 5.31 9.02 5.83
C ARG A 34 6.20 9.03 4.60
N HIS A 35 5.79 8.38 3.51
CA HIS A 35 6.61 8.34 2.29
C HIS A 35 6.83 9.73 1.69
N ALA A 36 5.78 10.54 1.60
CA ALA A 36 5.88 11.90 1.07
C ALA A 36 6.71 12.81 1.98
N LYS A 37 6.49 12.76 3.30
CA LYS A 37 7.13 13.65 4.27
C LYS A 37 8.57 13.25 4.56
N ASP A 38 8.80 12.00 4.90
CA ASP A 38 10.06 11.54 5.46
C ASP A 38 11.09 11.24 4.36
N PHE A 39 10.64 10.77 3.19
CA PHE A 39 11.55 10.42 2.09
C PHE A 39 11.55 11.47 0.98
N LEU A 40 10.40 11.74 0.35
CA LEU A 40 10.35 12.61 -0.82
C LEU A 40 10.68 14.07 -0.47
N ASN A 41 10.01 14.66 0.52
CA ASN A 41 10.26 16.05 0.92
C ASN A 41 11.64 16.25 1.56
N THR A 42 12.14 15.24 2.29
CA THR A 42 13.51 15.28 2.78
C THR A 42 14.49 15.32 1.62
N PHE A 43 14.38 14.41 0.64
CA PHE A 43 15.32 14.36 -0.48
C PHE A 43 15.17 15.57 -1.42
N LEU A 44 13.95 15.87 -1.86
CA LEU A 44 13.66 16.96 -2.79
C LEU A 44 13.94 18.34 -2.17
N GLY A 45 13.86 18.45 -0.85
CA GLY A 45 14.22 19.66 -0.10
C GLY A 45 15.70 19.78 0.23
N LEU A 46 16.57 18.84 -0.15
CA LEU A 46 18.02 18.95 0.07
C LEU A 46 18.62 20.24 -0.52
N PRO A 47 18.27 20.67 -1.76
CA PRO A 47 18.73 21.96 -2.30
C PRO A 47 18.39 23.15 -1.41
N LEU A 48 17.23 23.14 -0.74
CA LEU A 48 16.83 24.26 0.12
C LEU A 48 17.60 24.32 1.45
N ARG A 49 18.21 23.21 1.88
CA ARG A 49 18.89 23.09 3.18
C ARG A 49 20.41 22.95 3.08
N MET A 50 20.95 22.72 1.89
CA MET A 50 22.39 22.55 1.70
C MET A 50 23.13 23.89 1.90
N LYS A 51 24.31 23.81 2.51
CA LYS A 51 25.26 24.92 2.62
C LYS A 51 26.39 24.68 1.64
N GLY A 52 26.69 25.69 0.84
CA GLY A 52 27.81 25.66 -0.10
C GLY A 52 29.11 26.16 0.54
N VAL A 53 30.12 26.36 -0.30
CA VAL A 53 31.46 26.82 0.12
C VAL A 53 31.54 28.35 0.30
N SER A 54 30.54 29.10 -0.18
CA SER A 54 30.51 30.57 -0.12
C SER A 54 29.56 31.07 0.97
N ASP A 55 29.89 32.17 1.63
CA ASP A 55 29.01 32.84 2.62
C ASP A 55 27.65 33.24 2.03
N LEU A 56 27.58 33.50 0.71
CA LEU A 56 26.33 33.78 0.01
C LEU A 56 25.38 32.59 -0.01
N SER A 57 25.93 31.37 0.05
CA SER A 57 25.15 30.13 0.07
C SER A 57 24.53 29.83 1.44
N GLU A 58 24.87 30.58 2.49
CA GLU A 58 24.18 30.50 3.77
C GLU A 58 22.81 31.17 3.75
N ARG A 59 22.51 31.96 2.70
CA ARG A 59 21.21 32.60 2.54
C ARG A 59 20.13 31.55 2.25
N PRO A 60 18.99 31.58 2.96
CA PRO A 60 17.89 30.66 2.69
C PRO A 60 17.39 30.83 1.24
N GLY A 61 17.25 29.72 0.53
CA GLY A 61 16.80 29.71 -0.86
C GLY A 61 17.87 30.00 -1.90
N PHE A 62 19.16 30.09 -1.53
CA PHE A 62 20.25 30.30 -2.51
C PHE A 62 20.25 29.27 -3.64
N PHE A 63 19.94 28.01 -3.33
CA PHE A 63 19.87 26.91 -4.29
C PHE A 63 18.44 26.58 -4.75
N GLN A 64 17.44 27.41 -4.41
CA GLN A 64 16.06 27.23 -4.88
C GLN A 64 15.93 27.08 -6.41
N PRO A 65 16.72 27.80 -7.25
CA PRO A 65 16.66 27.62 -8.70
C PRO A 65 16.93 26.19 -9.19
N ILE A 66 17.63 25.35 -8.40
CA ILE A 66 17.87 23.94 -8.72
C ILE A 66 16.56 23.14 -8.71
N MET A 67 15.65 23.46 -7.78
CA MET A 67 14.32 22.85 -7.75
C MET A 67 13.44 23.37 -8.89
N ASP A 68 13.47 24.68 -9.12
CA ASP A 68 12.65 25.34 -10.13
C ASP A 68 13.02 24.89 -11.56
N ALA A 69 14.29 24.56 -11.79
CA ALA A 69 14.78 24.05 -13.07
C ALA A 69 14.20 22.66 -13.42
N ASN A 70 13.70 21.88 -12.45
CA ASN A 70 13.26 20.51 -12.68
C ASN A 70 11.94 20.16 -12.00
N THR A 71 10.95 21.05 -12.10
CA THR A 71 9.58 20.83 -11.60
C THR A 71 8.90 19.63 -12.26
N ALA A 72 9.12 19.41 -13.56
CA ALA A 72 8.60 18.25 -14.29
C ALA A 72 9.16 16.93 -13.74
N GLY A 73 10.45 16.89 -13.38
CA GLY A 73 11.06 15.73 -12.74
C GLY A 73 10.48 15.46 -11.35
N ILE A 74 10.22 16.51 -10.57
CA ILE A 74 9.56 16.40 -9.25
C ILE A 74 8.16 15.79 -9.40
N ALA A 75 7.36 16.30 -10.33
CA ALA A 75 6.01 15.78 -10.59
C ALA A 75 6.02 14.29 -10.97
N LYS A 76 6.99 13.86 -11.80
CA LYS A 76 7.16 12.45 -12.17
C LYS A 76 7.47 11.55 -10.96
N VAL A 77 8.28 12.02 -10.00
CA VAL A 77 8.59 11.24 -8.79
C VAL A 77 7.34 10.99 -7.96
N TYR A 78 6.52 12.02 -7.74
CA TYR A 78 5.24 11.88 -7.04
C TYR A 78 4.28 10.96 -7.78
N SER A 79 4.15 11.11 -9.10
CA SER A 79 3.32 10.22 -9.92
C SER A 79 3.79 8.76 -9.84
N ALA A 80 5.10 8.52 -9.86
CA ALA A 80 5.65 7.17 -9.70
C ALA A 80 5.41 6.60 -8.29
N ALA A 81 5.40 7.43 -7.25
CA ALA A 81 5.06 7.00 -5.90
C ALA A 81 3.58 6.60 -5.79
N GLU A 82 2.66 7.36 -6.39
CA GLU A 82 1.25 6.98 -6.47
C GLU A 82 1.04 5.67 -7.24
N GLY A 83 1.82 5.43 -8.30
CA GLY A 83 1.83 4.15 -9.01
C GLY A 83 2.19 2.97 -8.10
N LEU A 84 3.16 3.14 -7.19
CA LEU A 84 3.51 2.11 -6.20
C LEU A 84 2.38 1.87 -5.20
N PHE A 85 1.72 2.93 -4.72
CA PHE A 85 0.58 2.78 -3.82
C PHE A 85 -0.64 2.14 -4.49
N ALA A 86 -0.84 2.40 -5.78
CA ALA A 86 -1.86 1.72 -6.56
C ALA A 86 -1.56 0.21 -6.66
N GLN A 87 -0.31 -0.15 -6.97
CA GLN A 87 0.13 -1.54 -6.99
C GLN A 87 -0.04 -2.23 -5.63
N LEU A 88 0.33 -1.56 -4.53
CA LEU A 88 0.13 -2.07 -3.17
C LEU A 88 -1.37 -2.30 -2.87
N SER A 89 -2.23 -1.36 -3.25
CA SER A 89 -3.69 -1.50 -3.12
C SER A 89 -4.26 -2.65 -3.94
N ASP A 90 -3.72 -2.88 -5.15
CA ASP A 90 -4.14 -4.00 -5.99
C ASP A 90 -3.69 -5.34 -5.42
N GLU A 91 -2.54 -5.40 -4.72
CA GLU A 91 -2.11 -6.59 -3.99
C GLU A 91 -3.10 -6.95 -2.87
N LEU A 92 -3.58 -5.94 -2.11
CA LEU A 92 -4.60 -6.15 -1.06
C LEU A 92 -5.87 -6.78 -1.61
N LYS A 93 -6.30 -6.38 -2.82
CA LYS A 93 -7.53 -6.89 -3.45
C LYS A 93 -7.44 -8.39 -3.76
N LYS A 94 -6.25 -8.89 -4.12
CA LYS A 94 -6.05 -10.33 -4.39
C LYS A 94 -6.36 -11.19 -3.17
N PHE A 95 -6.18 -10.66 -1.95
CA PHE A 95 -6.48 -11.34 -0.70
C PHE A 95 -7.91 -11.10 -0.21
N SER A 96 -8.67 -10.18 -0.83
CA SER A 96 -10.03 -9.87 -0.38
C SER A 96 -11.00 -11.02 -0.59
N ASP A 97 -10.87 -11.76 -1.71
CA ASP A 97 -11.70 -12.91 -2.03
C ASP A 97 -11.52 -14.06 -1.02
N TRP A 98 -10.28 -14.27 -0.54
CA TRP A 98 -9.98 -15.26 0.49
C TRP A 98 -10.64 -14.93 1.83
N MET A 99 -10.91 -13.66 2.08
CA MET A 99 -11.53 -13.16 3.31
C MET A 99 -13.04 -12.94 3.16
N ALA A 100 -13.66 -13.36 2.05
CA ALA A 100 -15.08 -13.15 1.79
C ALA A 100 -15.98 -13.72 2.90
N ILE A 101 -15.72 -14.96 3.35
CA ILE A 101 -16.48 -15.60 4.44
C ILE A 101 -16.32 -14.82 5.74
N GLY A 102 -15.10 -14.36 6.04
CA GLY A 102 -14.81 -13.56 7.22
C GLY A 102 -15.47 -12.17 7.18
N SER A 103 -15.84 -11.68 5.99
CA SER A 103 -16.46 -10.37 5.79
C SER A 103 -17.97 -10.38 6.03
N VAL A 104 -18.58 -11.57 6.16
CA VAL A 104 -19.97 -11.74 6.57
C VAL A 104 -20.10 -11.42 8.06
N ALA A 105 -20.97 -10.47 8.40
CA ALA A 105 -21.16 -10.02 9.78
C ALA A 105 -21.84 -11.09 10.65
N ASP A 106 -22.86 -11.76 10.10
CA ASP A 106 -23.54 -12.90 10.72
C ASP A 106 -23.51 -14.09 9.75
N LEU A 107 -22.61 -15.03 10.03
CA LEU A 107 -22.46 -16.21 9.19
C LEU A 107 -23.59 -17.22 9.43
N GLU A 108 -24.17 -17.26 10.63
CA GLU A 108 -25.25 -18.20 10.96
C GLU A 108 -26.52 -17.82 10.20
N GLU A 109 -26.90 -16.54 10.24
CA GLU A 109 -28.05 -16.03 9.46
C GLU A 109 -27.84 -16.24 7.96
N PHE A 110 -26.64 -15.95 7.44
CA PHE A 110 -26.33 -16.16 6.02
C PHE A 110 -26.46 -17.62 5.59
N VAL A 111 -26.01 -18.55 6.44
CA VAL A 111 -26.12 -19.99 6.20
C VAL A 111 -27.57 -20.43 6.21
N ASP A 112 -28.35 -20.01 7.21
CA ASP A 112 -29.76 -20.38 7.34
C ASP A 112 -30.61 -19.90 6.15
N GLU A 113 -30.30 -18.74 5.58
CA GLU A 113 -30.99 -18.20 4.41
C GLU A 113 -30.64 -18.93 3.09
N HIS A 114 -29.41 -19.41 2.94
CA HIS A 114 -28.87 -19.88 1.66
C HIS A 114 -28.67 -21.40 1.57
N LEU A 115 -28.65 -22.13 2.69
CA LEU A 115 -28.43 -23.58 2.74
C LEU A 115 -29.66 -24.33 3.25
N ALA A 116 -30.66 -24.52 2.38
CA ALA A 116 -31.91 -25.19 2.72
C ALA A 116 -31.91 -26.69 2.40
N GLU A 117 -31.24 -27.11 1.32
CA GLU A 117 -31.22 -28.50 0.87
C GLU A 117 -29.90 -29.20 1.18
N VAL A 118 -29.94 -30.52 1.36
CA VAL A 118 -28.74 -31.35 1.57
C VAL A 118 -27.73 -31.17 0.44
N ALA A 119 -28.19 -30.97 -0.80
CA ALA A 119 -27.33 -30.73 -1.95
C ALA A 119 -26.51 -29.42 -1.84
N ASP A 120 -27.08 -28.38 -1.24
CA ASP A 120 -26.40 -27.09 -1.03
C ASP A 120 -25.23 -27.27 -0.06
N TRP A 121 -25.44 -28.03 1.01
CA TRP A 121 -24.40 -28.38 1.96
C TRP A 121 -23.27 -29.18 1.31
N GLU A 122 -23.60 -30.22 0.55
CA GLU A 122 -22.59 -31.06 -0.13
C GLU A 122 -21.73 -30.24 -1.10
N LEU A 123 -22.34 -29.34 -1.87
CA LEU A 123 -21.64 -28.47 -2.81
C LEU A 123 -20.69 -27.52 -2.09
N ASN A 124 -21.18 -26.82 -1.06
CA ASN A 124 -20.39 -25.85 -0.31
C ASN A 124 -19.25 -26.52 0.47
N PHE A 125 -19.46 -27.70 1.06
CA PHE A 125 -18.37 -28.46 1.69
C PHE A 125 -17.30 -28.89 0.69
N LYS A 126 -17.69 -29.27 -0.53
CA LYS A 126 -16.73 -29.60 -1.60
C LYS A 126 -15.93 -28.37 -2.03
N MET A 127 -16.57 -27.21 -2.16
CA MET A 127 -15.90 -25.95 -2.45
C MET A 127 -14.93 -25.54 -1.34
N LEU A 128 -15.35 -25.62 -0.07
CA LEU A 128 -14.51 -25.32 1.09
C LEU A 128 -13.26 -26.19 1.16
N LYS A 129 -13.37 -27.49 0.84
CA LYS A 129 -12.20 -28.38 0.75
C LYS A 129 -11.24 -27.97 -0.36
N GLY A 130 -11.75 -27.50 -1.49
CA GLY A 130 -10.95 -26.92 -2.57
C GLY A 130 -10.21 -25.67 -2.10
N ALA A 131 -10.95 -24.72 -1.53
CA ALA A 131 -10.40 -23.47 -1.00
C ALA A 131 -9.34 -23.72 0.08
N ALA A 132 -9.58 -24.65 1.02
CA ALA A 132 -8.62 -25.00 2.07
C ALA A 132 -7.27 -25.50 1.49
N ARG A 133 -7.32 -26.33 0.45
CA ARG A 133 -6.12 -26.81 -0.25
C ARG A 133 -5.40 -25.68 -0.98
N ASP A 134 -6.14 -24.72 -1.53
CA ASP A 134 -5.55 -23.60 -2.25
C ASP A 134 -4.99 -22.52 -1.30
N VAL A 135 -5.54 -22.37 -0.08
CA VAL A 135 -4.94 -21.55 0.98
C VAL A 135 -3.55 -22.04 1.36
N GLU A 136 -3.32 -23.35 1.44
CA GLU A 136 -2.00 -23.91 1.74
C GLU A 136 -0.94 -23.58 0.68
N ARG A 137 -1.36 -23.14 -0.51
CA ARG A 137 -0.47 -22.72 -1.61
C ARG A 137 -0.23 -21.21 -1.65
N LEU A 138 -0.91 -20.44 -0.81
CA LEU A 138 -0.68 -19.00 -0.75
C LEU A 138 0.76 -18.74 -0.27
N PRO A 139 1.47 -17.78 -0.89
CA PRO A 139 2.80 -17.40 -0.45
C PRO A 139 2.74 -16.84 0.97
N ASN A 140 3.60 -17.38 1.85
CA ASN A 140 3.84 -16.88 3.21
C ASN A 140 5.10 -16.00 3.19
N GLU A 141 5.03 -14.84 2.55
CA GLU A 141 6.08 -13.81 2.63
C GLU A 141 5.56 -12.60 3.42
#